data_AF-A0AA97I3H3-F1
#
_entry.id   AF-A0AA97I3H3-F1
#
_cell.length_a   1.000
_cell.length_b   1.000
_cell.length_c   1.000
_cell.angle_alpha   90.00
_cell.angle_beta   90.00
_cell.angle_gamma   90.00
#
_symmetry.space_group_name_H-M   'P 1'
#
loop_
_entity.id
_entity.type
_entity.pdbx_description
1 polymer ?
#
loop_
_entity_poly.entity_id
_entity_poly.type
_entity_poly.pdbx_seq_one_letter_code
_entity_poly.pdbx_strand_id
1 'polypeptide(L)'
;MTEKIRTGTAKKSLAIAVFLIAIAVMATMFAGCTGQDNQNPATPTEDTEKIVKTGTVTYIDLEGGFYGIIADDGTKYLPLNLDDYFKKDNLTVKFTATEKKDTMTVQQWGTPVEIEEMEISDVSYTHGGMIGMANPSAVWCDEQGYEYKIVKDTKGSEYGIAVLPDGTEVIAWDLYYKANGQETVVNKPVYNEKGEITGKEPVEVNPEYYTKSQISGMANPSAVWCEEQGYEYKIVKDTKGSEYGIAVLPDGTEVIAWDLYYKANGQETVVNKPVYNEKGEITGTEPVEKELAL
;
A
#
# COMPACT_ATOMS: atom_id res chain seq x y z
N MET A 1 100.67 -31.25 -36.34
CA MET A 1 100.05 -31.46 -37.68
C MET A 1 98.58 -31.11 -37.55
N THR A 2 98.00 -30.40 -38.54
CA THR A 2 96.56 -30.36 -38.98
C THR A 2 95.41 -30.53 -37.95
N GLU A 3 94.27 -29.84 -38.03
CA GLU A 3 93.87 -28.60 -38.71
C GLU A 3 92.51 -28.09 -38.13
N LYS A 4 92.26 -26.78 -38.24
CA LYS A 4 90.98 -26.05 -38.44
C LYS A 4 89.70 -26.92 -38.70
N ILE A 5 88.48 -26.64 -38.17
CA ILE A 5 87.49 -25.61 -38.61
C ILE A 5 86.21 -25.61 -37.70
N ARG A 6 85.47 -24.46 -37.67
CA ARG A 6 84.01 -24.18 -37.38
C ARG A 6 83.06 -25.33 -36.94
N THR A 7 82.00 -25.10 -36.15
CA THR A 7 80.88 -24.14 -36.36
C THR A 7 80.22 -23.67 -35.05
N GLY A 8 79.28 -22.73 -35.11
CA GLY A 8 78.54 -22.26 -33.93
C GLY A 8 77.15 -21.67 -34.20
N THR A 9 76.51 -21.27 -33.11
CA THR A 9 75.40 -20.29 -32.99
C THR A 9 74.03 -20.56 -33.66
N ALA A 10 73.05 -20.89 -32.79
CA ALA A 10 71.98 -19.98 -32.33
C ALA A 10 70.61 -19.85 -33.05
N LYS A 11 69.61 -19.68 -32.15
CA LYS A 11 68.50 -18.69 -32.17
C LYS A 11 67.14 -19.02 -32.87
N LYS A 12 66.11 -18.75 -32.04
CA LYS A 12 64.83 -18.03 -32.29
C LYS A 12 63.55 -18.80 -32.62
N SER A 13 62.55 -18.40 -31.85
CA SER A 13 61.10 -18.58 -31.92
C SER A 13 60.44 -18.04 -33.21
N LEU A 14 59.28 -18.60 -33.57
CA LEU A 14 58.16 -17.83 -34.14
C LEU A 14 56.82 -18.59 -33.97
N ALA A 15 55.71 -17.86 -33.87
CA ALA A 15 54.33 -18.37 -33.97
C ALA A 15 53.81 -18.25 -35.42
N ILE A 16 52.64 -18.85 -35.75
CA ILE A 16 51.62 -18.40 -36.73
C ILE A 16 50.50 -19.48 -36.84
N ALA A 17 49.29 -19.07 -37.23
CA ALA A 17 48.08 -19.90 -37.33
C ALA A 17 47.57 -20.04 -38.79
N VAL A 18 46.34 -20.56 -38.96
CA VAL A 18 45.36 -20.33 -40.08
C VAL A 18 45.09 -21.48 -41.11
N PHE A 19 43.89 -22.09 -40.95
CA PHE A 19 42.85 -22.55 -41.92
C PHE A 19 42.99 -23.67 -43.00
N LEU A 20 41.96 -24.55 -42.97
CA LEU A 20 41.15 -25.22 -44.03
C LEU A 20 41.76 -26.25 -45.03
N ILE A 21 41.00 -27.35 -45.29
CA ILE A 21 40.26 -27.66 -46.56
C ILE A 21 39.70 -29.12 -46.58
N ALA A 22 38.37 -29.28 -46.73
CA ALA A 22 37.59 -30.30 -47.50
C ALA A 22 37.72 -31.86 -47.26
N ILE A 23 36.79 -32.80 -47.63
CA ILE A 23 35.35 -32.86 -48.04
C ILE A 23 34.88 -34.36 -48.07
N ALA A 24 33.60 -34.67 -47.76
CA ALA A 24 32.75 -35.84 -48.18
C ALA A 24 33.16 -37.32 -47.86
N VAL A 25 32.32 -38.38 -47.89
CA VAL A 25 30.83 -38.66 -47.85
C VAL A 25 30.65 -40.20 -47.65
N MET A 26 29.68 -40.68 -46.86
CA MET A 26 28.85 -41.89 -47.20
C MET A 26 27.61 -42.06 -46.30
N ALA A 27 26.55 -42.74 -46.77
CA ALA A 27 25.19 -42.76 -46.20
C ALA A 27 24.43 -44.07 -46.59
N THR A 28 23.17 -44.39 -46.21
CA THR A 28 22.02 -43.63 -45.63
C THR A 28 20.95 -44.59 -45.02
N MET A 29 19.99 -44.05 -44.24
CA MET A 29 18.59 -44.57 -44.01
C MET A 29 18.39 -45.80 -43.09
N PHE A 30 17.28 -45.92 -42.32
CA PHE A 30 15.90 -45.42 -42.53
C PHE A 30 15.19 -44.74 -41.32
N ALA A 31 14.47 -43.66 -41.65
CA ALA A 31 13.16 -43.14 -41.21
C ALA A 31 12.53 -43.43 -39.81
N GLY A 32 12.04 -42.34 -39.17
CA GLY A 32 11.05 -42.33 -38.09
C GLY A 32 10.54 -40.90 -37.79
N CYS A 33 9.25 -40.64 -38.01
CA CYS A 33 8.64 -39.32 -38.28
C CYS A 33 8.69 -38.22 -37.19
N THR A 34 8.93 -36.99 -37.65
CA THR A 34 8.29 -35.69 -37.30
C THR A 34 7.88 -35.35 -35.86
N GLY A 35 8.47 -34.26 -35.35
CA GLY A 35 7.84 -33.32 -34.42
C GLY A 35 8.47 -31.93 -34.61
N GLN A 36 7.68 -30.92 -35.00
CA GLN A 36 8.12 -29.52 -34.93
C GLN A 36 7.91 -29.04 -33.50
N ASP A 37 8.94 -28.46 -32.90
CA ASP A 37 8.76 -27.39 -31.93
C ASP A 37 9.87 -26.35 -32.10
N ASN A 38 9.46 -25.10 -32.33
CA ASN A 38 10.37 -23.97 -32.46
C ASN A 38 10.87 -23.57 -31.07
N GLN A 39 12.05 -24.04 -30.66
CA GLN A 39 12.74 -23.48 -29.50
C GLN A 39 13.32 -22.10 -29.86
N ASN A 40 12.45 -21.09 -29.78
CA ASN A 40 12.86 -19.75 -29.40
C ASN A 40 13.63 -19.85 -28.06
N PRO A 41 14.87 -19.33 -27.93
CA PRO A 41 15.54 -19.32 -26.64
C PRO A 41 14.74 -18.41 -25.71
N ALA A 42 14.01 -19.01 -24.78
CA ALA A 42 13.33 -18.27 -23.72
C ALA A 42 14.39 -17.50 -22.92
N THR A 43 14.24 -16.18 -22.88
CA THR A 43 14.92 -15.32 -21.90
C THR A 43 14.69 -15.93 -20.52
N PRO A 44 15.72 -16.07 -19.66
CA PRO A 44 15.49 -16.43 -18.27
C PRO A 44 14.62 -15.35 -17.65
N THR A 45 13.38 -15.68 -17.30
CA THR A 45 12.59 -14.87 -16.39
C THR A 45 13.29 -14.93 -15.04
N GLU A 46 13.87 -13.82 -14.60
CA GLU A 46 14.29 -13.69 -13.21
C GLU A 46 13.03 -13.75 -12.34
N ASP A 47 12.84 -14.87 -11.65
CA ASP A 47 11.83 -15.04 -10.61
C ASP A 47 12.17 -14.08 -9.46
N THR A 48 11.77 -12.83 -9.64
CA THR A 48 12.03 -11.74 -8.72
C THR A 48 11.11 -11.94 -7.51
N GLU A 49 11.70 -12.32 -6.38
CA GLU A 49 10.98 -12.64 -5.15
C GLU A 49 10.25 -11.40 -4.64
N LYS A 50 8.92 -11.35 -4.85
CA LYS A 50 8.08 -10.23 -4.46
C LYS A 50 7.90 -10.19 -2.95
N ILE A 51 8.19 -9.04 -2.36
CA ILE A 51 7.96 -8.75 -0.94
C ILE A 51 6.48 -8.38 -0.78
N VAL A 52 5.69 -9.25 -0.15
CA VAL A 52 4.30 -8.95 0.24
C VAL A 52 4.23 -8.84 1.75
N LYS A 53 3.99 -7.63 2.27
CA LYS A 53 4.00 -7.34 3.71
C LYS A 53 2.96 -6.29 4.10
N THR A 54 2.64 -6.26 5.39
CA THR A 54 1.99 -5.15 6.08
C THR A 54 3.04 -4.29 6.79
N GLY A 55 2.77 -2.99 6.92
CA GLY A 55 3.65 -2.05 7.60
C GLY A 55 3.04 -0.67 7.75
N THR A 56 3.79 0.23 8.40
CA THR A 56 3.40 1.61 8.66
C THR A 56 4.28 2.56 7.85
N VAL A 57 3.67 3.40 7.01
CA VAL A 57 4.36 4.53 6.38
C VAL A 57 4.72 5.53 7.46
N THR A 58 5.98 5.93 7.52
CA THR A 58 6.56 6.80 8.55
C THR A 58 7.33 7.93 7.87
N TYR A 59 7.30 9.14 8.41
CA TYR A 59 8.20 10.23 8.02
C TYR A 59 9.53 10.13 8.80
N ILE A 60 10.65 10.10 8.08
CA ILE A 60 12.00 10.04 8.65
C ILE A 60 12.67 11.40 8.40
N ASP A 61 12.93 12.16 9.47
CA ASP A 61 13.71 13.40 9.44
C ASP A 61 15.23 13.10 9.38
N LEU A 62 15.68 12.64 8.22
CA LEU A 62 17.09 12.53 7.85
C LEU A 62 17.29 13.10 6.44
N GLU A 63 18.40 13.81 6.23
CA GLU A 63 18.82 14.34 4.92
C GLU A 63 17.79 15.23 4.19
N GLY A 64 16.97 15.97 4.92
CA GLY A 64 15.91 16.82 4.36
C GLY A 64 14.53 16.16 4.34
N GLY A 65 14.42 14.93 4.86
CA GLY A 65 13.15 14.28 5.13
C GLY A 65 12.69 13.36 4.00
N PHE A 66 12.21 12.17 4.34
CA PHE A 66 11.61 11.23 3.39
C PHE A 66 10.57 10.34 4.06
N TYR A 67 9.73 9.69 3.26
CA TYR A 67 8.80 8.67 3.73
C TYR A 67 9.36 7.26 3.52
N GLY A 68 9.33 6.45 4.57
CA GLY A 68 9.75 5.05 4.58
C GLY A 68 8.65 4.16 5.11
N ILE A 69 8.76 2.83 4.92
CA ILE A 69 7.79 1.86 5.42
C ILE A 69 8.48 1.00 6.47
N ILE A 70 7.91 0.92 7.67
CA ILE A 70 8.34 -0.01 8.72
C ILE A 70 7.34 -1.17 8.72
N ALA A 71 7.76 -2.34 8.25
CA ALA A 71 6.93 -3.54 8.25
C ALA A 71 6.65 -4.03 9.68
N ASP A 72 5.60 -4.84 9.85
CA ASP A 72 5.17 -5.33 11.17
C ASP A 72 6.23 -6.18 11.91
N ASP A 73 7.20 -6.74 11.17
CA ASP A 73 8.36 -7.45 11.70
C ASP A 73 9.56 -6.53 12.05
N GLY A 74 9.40 -5.22 11.88
CA GLY A 74 10.42 -4.19 12.10
C GLY A 74 11.36 -3.94 10.91
N THR A 75 11.19 -4.66 9.79
CA THR A 75 12.00 -4.45 8.58
C THR A 75 11.70 -3.08 7.97
N LYS A 76 12.75 -2.34 7.63
CA LYS A 76 12.65 -1.00 7.05
C LYS A 76 12.79 -1.07 5.54
N TYR A 77 11.85 -0.47 4.83
CA TYR A 77 11.83 -0.37 3.38
C TYR A 77 11.82 1.09 2.94
N LEU A 78 12.67 1.43 1.97
CA LEU A 78 12.77 2.74 1.37
C LEU A 78 12.10 2.70 -0.01
N PRO A 79 10.83 3.11 -0.13
CA PRO A 79 10.10 3.10 -1.38
C PRO A 79 10.61 4.20 -2.31
N LEU A 80 11.11 3.82 -3.48
CA LEU A 80 11.67 4.73 -4.49
C LEU A 80 10.59 5.46 -5.30
N ASN A 81 9.35 4.97 -5.26
CA ASN A 81 8.19 5.42 -6.04
C ASN A 81 6.91 5.53 -5.17
N LEU A 82 7.04 5.87 -3.88
CA LEU A 82 5.86 6.04 -3.02
C LEU A 82 4.96 7.17 -3.55
N ASP A 83 3.71 6.84 -3.84
CA ASP A 83 2.68 7.79 -4.27
C ASP A 83 2.41 8.82 -3.15
N ASP A 84 2.18 10.08 -3.53
CA ASP A 84 1.89 11.17 -2.60
C ASP A 84 0.64 10.90 -1.75
N TYR A 85 -0.33 10.13 -2.26
CA TYR A 85 -1.50 9.68 -1.51
C TYR A 85 -1.14 8.89 -0.25
N PHE A 86 -0.06 8.10 -0.30
CA PHE A 86 0.43 7.30 0.83
C PHE A 86 1.48 8.02 1.69
N LYS A 87 1.95 9.22 1.31
CA LYS A 87 2.91 10.04 2.08
C LYS A 87 2.23 10.73 3.28
N LYS A 88 1.70 9.90 4.18
CA LYS A 88 1.03 10.29 5.42
C LYS A 88 1.70 9.54 6.56
N ASP A 89 2.16 10.27 7.56
CA ASP A 89 2.84 9.67 8.71
C ASP A 89 1.87 8.80 9.52
N ASN A 90 2.35 7.61 9.91
CA ASN A 90 1.60 6.55 10.58
C ASN A 90 0.47 5.88 9.76
N LEU A 91 0.53 5.92 8.43
CA LEU A 91 -0.47 5.22 7.59
C LEU A 91 -0.17 3.71 7.50
N THR A 92 -1.08 2.86 7.99
CA THR A 92 -0.95 1.40 7.90
C THR A 92 -1.33 0.90 6.50
N VAL A 93 -0.39 0.20 5.84
CA VAL A 93 -0.50 -0.27 4.46
C VAL A 93 -0.13 -1.74 4.32
N LYS A 94 -0.79 -2.42 3.37
CA LYS A 94 -0.33 -3.69 2.79
C LYS A 94 0.24 -3.38 1.42
N PHE A 95 1.41 -3.93 1.14
CA PHE A 95 2.15 -3.60 -0.07
C PHE A 95 2.82 -4.83 -0.69
N THR A 96 2.88 -4.82 -2.02
CA THR A 96 3.68 -5.71 -2.86
C THR A 96 4.83 -4.87 -3.42
N ALA A 97 6.08 -5.31 -3.25
CA ALA A 97 7.25 -4.55 -3.69
C ALA A 97 8.41 -5.45 -4.14
N THR A 98 9.29 -4.88 -4.96
CA THR A 98 10.50 -5.53 -5.48
C THR A 98 11.75 -4.82 -4.97
N GLU A 99 12.69 -5.57 -4.37
CA GLU A 99 13.98 -5.06 -3.89
C GLU A 99 14.89 -4.59 -5.05
N LYS A 100 15.54 -3.44 -4.88
CA LYS A 100 16.46 -2.86 -5.86
C LYS A 100 17.90 -2.87 -5.36
N LYS A 101 18.50 -4.08 -5.36
CA LYS A 101 19.82 -4.40 -4.75
C LYS A 101 20.98 -3.51 -5.20
N ASP A 102 20.98 -3.05 -6.45
CA ASP A 102 22.03 -2.19 -7.02
C ASP A 102 21.76 -0.67 -6.87
N THR A 103 20.77 -0.27 -6.04
CA THR A 103 20.45 1.15 -5.82
C THR A 103 21.24 1.71 -4.65
N MET A 104 22.10 2.69 -4.94
CA MET A 104 22.68 3.55 -3.91
C MET A 104 21.72 4.69 -3.60
N THR A 105 21.16 4.70 -2.39
CA THR A 105 20.31 5.80 -1.89
C THR A 105 21.13 6.76 -1.03
N VAL A 106 20.74 8.04 -1.03
CA VAL A 106 21.42 9.04 -0.18
C VAL A 106 21.12 8.73 1.29
N GLN A 107 19.86 8.41 1.58
CA GLN A 107 19.26 8.25 2.91
C GLN A 107 19.92 7.18 3.79
N GLN A 108 20.67 6.23 3.20
CA GLN A 108 21.31 5.08 3.86
C GLN A 108 20.41 4.32 4.87
N TRP A 109 19.09 4.31 4.62
CA TRP A 109 18.08 3.80 5.55
C TRP A 109 17.15 2.84 4.82
N GLY A 110 16.92 1.67 5.42
CA GLY A 110 16.04 0.64 4.87
C GLY A 110 16.55 -0.03 3.58
N THR A 111 15.85 -1.09 3.18
CA THR A 111 16.07 -1.77 1.90
C THR A 111 15.38 -0.96 0.78
N PRO A 112 16.09 -0.50 -0.27
CA PRO A 112 15.47 0.17 -1.41
C PRO A 112 14.50 -0.77 -2.14
N VAL A 113 13.26 -0.32 -2.31
CA VAL A 113 12.20 -1.09 -3.00
C VAL A 113 11.44 -0.23 -3.99
N GLU A 114 10.92 -0.85 -5.04
CA GLU A 114 9.89 -0.29 -5.89
C GLU A 114 8.55 -0.94 -5.52
N ILE A 115 7.58 -0.12 -5.15
CA ILE A 115 6.21 -0.53 -4.83
C ILE A 115 5.49 -0.85 -6.14
N GLU A 116 4.91 -2.05 -6.21
CA GLU A 116 4.11 -2.50 -7.35
C GLU A 116 2.61 -2.35 -7.06
N GLU A 117 2.21 -2.66 -5.83
CA GLU A 117 0.85 -2.54 -5.34
C GLU A 117 0.88 -2.04 -3.90
N MET A 118 -0.06 -1.17 -3.52
CA MET A 118 -0.26 -0.74 -2.15
C MET A 118 -1.73 -0.45 -1.89
N GLU A 119 -2.21 -0.87 -0.73
CA GLU A 119 -3.55 -0.61 -0.22
C GLU A 119 -3.47 -0.23 1.26
N ILE A 120 -4.41 0.58 1.75
CA ILE A 120 -4.54 0.86 3.18
C ILE A 120 -5.08 -0.42 3.83
N SER A 121 -4.28 -1.07 4.69
CA SER A 121 -4.62 -2.40 5.22
C SER A 121 -5.41 -2.37 6.52
N ASP A 122 -5.41 -1.23 7.20
CA ASP A 122 -6.28 -0.96 8.33
C ASP A 122 -6.62 0.53 8.32
N VAL A 123 -7.89 0.89 8.60
CA VAL A 123 -8.29 2.30 8.80
C VAL A 123 -7.97 2.71 10.25
N SER A 124 -6.87 2.20 10.78
CA SER A 124 -6.19 2.67 11.98
C SER A 124 -5.35 3.90 11.65
N TYR A 125 -6.01 4.98 11.23
CA TYR A 125 -5.47 6.31 11.51
C TYR A 125 -5.13 6.34 13.00
N THR A 126 -3.95 6.88 13.32
CA THR A 126 -3.40 6.85 14.68
C THR A 126 -4.41 7.31 15.70
N HIS A 127 -4.51 6.57 16.79
CA HIS A 127 -5.56 6.72 17.79
C HIS A 127 -5.43 8.00 18.67
N GLY A 128 -4.60 8.96 18.27
CA GLY A 128 -4.80 10.34 18.65
C GLY A 128 -5.89 10.91 17.75
N GLY A 129 -7.13 11.00 18.25
CA GLY A 129 -8.20 11.68 17.53
C GLY A 129 -7.74 13.05 17.04
N MET A 130 -8.04 13.40 15.78
CA MET A 130 -7.73 14.72 15.23
C MET A 130 -8.13 15.78 16.24
N ILE A 131 -7.22 16.70 16.60
CA ILE A 131 -7.52 17.74 17.59
C ILE A 131 -8.64 18.63 17.04
N GLY A 132 -9.88 18.35 17.45
CA GLY A 132 -11.10 19.00 16.98
C GLY A 132 -12.17 18.09 16.36
N MET A 133 -11.89 16.82 16.02
CA MET A 133 -12.89 15.90 15.44
C MET A 133 -13.21 14.73 16.38
N ALA A 134 -14.50 14.43 16.54
CA ALA A 134 -14.95 13.33 17.37
C ALA A 134 -14.69 11.97 16.70
N ASN A 135 -14.24 10.97 17.46
CA ASN A 135 -14.00 9.62 16.96
C ASN A 135 -15.34 9.00 16.50
N PRO A 136 -15.51 8.58 15.22
CA PRO A 136 -16.80 8.09 14.73
C PRO A 136 -17.34 6.89 15.50
N SER A 137 -16.48 5.97 15.93
CA SER A 137 -16.89 4.84 16.79
C SER A 137 -17.35 5.29 18.18
N ALA A 138 -16.82 6.41 18.70
CA ALA A 138 -17.25 6.99 19.98
C ALA A 138 -18.58 7.72 19.84
N VAL A 139 -18.73 8.58 18.83
CA VAL A 139 -20.00 9.27 18.52
C VAL A 139 -21.13 8.28 18.33
N TRP A 140 -20.89 7.21 17.56
CA TRP A 140 -21.88 6.17 17.36
C TRP A 140 -22.22 5.41 18.66
N CYS A 141 -21.25 5.18 19.55
CA CYS A 141 -21.53 4.62 20.88
C CYS A 141 -22.41 5.57 21.71
N ASP A 142 -22.09 6.87 21.74
CA ASP A 142 -22.91 7.89 22.43
C ASP A 142 -24.35 7.93 21.88
N GLU A 143 -24.52 7.85 20.55
CA GLU A 143 -25.83 7.79 19.88
C GLU A 143 -26.63 6.53 20.23
N GLN A 144 -25.98 5.37 20.35
CA GLN A 144 -26.65 4.13 20.79
C GLN A 144 -26.92 4.10 22.31
N GLY A 145 -26.31 5.02 23.07
CA GLY A 145 -26.34 5.08 24.53
C GLY A 145 -25.41 4.05 25.21
N TYR A 146 -24.30 3.71 24.57
CA TYR A 146 -23.25 2.84 25.12
C TYR A 146 -22.17 3.68 25.82
N GLU A 147 -21.63 3.17 26.93
CA GLU A 147 -20.45 3.80 27.54
C GLU A 147 -19.23 3.54 26.63
N TYR A 148 -18.47 4.59 26.37
CA TYR A 148 -17.24 4.53 25.58
C TYR A 148 -16.03 4.85 26.44
N LYS A 149 -15.02 3.98 26.40
CA LYS A 149 -13.74 4.19 27.12
C LYS A 149 -12.54 3.99 26.19
N ILE A 150 -11.49 4.77 26.41
CA ILE A 150 -10.21 4.62 25.71
C ILE A 150 -9.28 3.78 26.59
N VAL A 151 -8.70 2.72 26.05
CA VAL A 151 -7.77 1.83 26.75
C VAL A 151 -6.51 1.58 25.92
N LYS A 152 -5.34 1.57 26.55
CA LYS A 152 -4.05 1.35 25.88
C LYS A 152 -3.67 -0.13 25.85
N ASP A 153 -2.95 -0.56 24.82
CA ASP A 153 -2.20 -1.82 24.83
C ASP A 153 -0.84 -1.68 25.52
N THR A 154 -0.09 -2.78 25.62
CA THR A 154 1.27 -2.81 26.18
C THR A 154 2.33 -2.06 25.36
N LYS A 155 1.99 -1.59 24.15
CA LYS A 155 2.84 -0.75 23.29
C LYS A 155 2.47 0.74 23.37
N GLY A 156 1.36 1.07 24.05
CA GLY A 156 0.82 2.43 24.18
C GLY A 156 -0.23 2.81 23.12
N SER A 157 -0.58 1.91 22.22
CA SER A 157 -1.64 2.10 21.21
C SER A 157 -2.98 2.19 21.92
N GLU A 158 -3.75 3.26 21.68
CA GLU A 158 -5.08 3.42 22.25
C GLU A 158 -6.15 2.65 21.43
N TYR A 159 -7.20 2.22 22.11
CA TYR A 159 -8.36 1.51 21.57
C TYR A 159 -9.64 2.05 22.19
N GLY A 160 -10.64 2.31 21.35
CA GLY A 160 -12.00 2.61 21.76
C GLY A 160 -12.74 1.33 22.11
N ILE A 161 -13.28 1.26 23.32
CA ILE A 161 -14.04 0.12 23.83
C ILE A 161 -15.47 0.58 24.10
N ALA A 162 -16.43 -0.10 23.46
CA ALA A 162 -17.85 0.08 23.72
C ALA A 162 -18.28 -0.88 24.84
N VAL A 163 -18.97 -0.36 25.85
CA VAL A 163 -19.59 -1.14 26.93
C VAL A 163 -21.08 -1.25 26.63
N LEU A 164 -21.52 -2.47 26.34
CA LEU A 164 -22.87 -2.80 25.91
C LEU A 164 -23.86 -2.88 27.09
N PRO A 165 -25.18 -2.83 26.85
CA PRO A 165 -26.19 -2.80 27.91
C PRO A 165 -26.20 -4.00 28.88
N ASP A 166 -25.61 -5.13 28.51
CA ASP A 166 -25.41 -6.31 29.39
C ASP A 166 -24.03 -6.34 30.08
N GLY A 167 -23.22 -5.29 29.90
CA GLY A 167 -21.85 -5.19 30.42
C GLY A 167 -20.79 -5.84 29.53
N THR A 168 -21.14 -6.36 28.34
CA THR A 168 -20.16 -6.89 27.40
C THR A 168 -19.30 -5.75 26.83
N GLU A 169 -17.98 -5.89 26.92
CA GLU A 169 -17.03 -4.94 26.36
C GLU A 169 -16.53 -5.40 25.00
N VAL A 170 -16.57 -4.53 23.99
CA VAL A 170 -16.12 -4.83 22.62
C VAL A 170 -15.27 -3.72 22.03
N ILE A 171 -14.41 -4.05 21.07
CA ILE A 171 -13.70 -3.05 20.26
C ILE A 171 -14.74 -2.25 19.49
N ALA A 172 -14.81 -0.93 19.74
CA ALA A 172 -15.89 -0.07 19.24
C ALA A 172 -15.92 -0.01 17.71
N TRP A 173 -14.77 -0.06 17.04
CA TRP A 173 -14.68 -0.09 15.58
C TRP A 173 -15.26 -1.36 14.97
N ASP A 174 -14.99 -2.55 15.52
CA ASP A 174 -15.54 -3.80 14.99
C ASP A 174 -17.08 -3.79 15.07
N LEU A 175 -17.64 -3.27 16.17
CA LEU A 175 -19.08 -3.13 16.36
C LEU A 175 -19.68 -2.07 15.42
N TYR A 176 -19.02 -0.93 15.27
CA TYR A 176 -19.42 0.15 14.36
C TYR A 176 -19.46 -0.33 12.89
N TYR A 177 -18.41 -1.01 12.42
CA TYR A 177 -18.37 -1.53 11.05
C TYR A 177 -19.47 -2.57 10.81
N LYS A 178 -19.74 -3.44 11.80
CA LYS A 178 -20.84 -4.40 11.75
C LYS A 178 -22.22 -3.74 11.70
N ALA A 179 -22.42 -2.64 12.43
CA ALA A 179 -23.65 -1.87 12.39
C ALA A 179 -23.89 -1.20 11.01
N ASN A 180 -22.80 -0.82 10.34
CA ASN A 180 -22.83 -0.24 8.99
C ASN A 180 -22.80 -1.32 7.86
N GLY A 181 -23.06 -2.58 8.20
CA GLY A 181 -23.25 -3.66 7.22
C GLY A 181 -21.96 -4.24 6.63
N GLN A 182 -20.78 -3.91 7.16
CA GLN A 182 -19.53 -4.55 6.76
C GLN A 182 -19.39 -5.94 7.39
N GLU A 183 -18.91 -6.91 6.62
CA GLU A 183 -18.58 -8.24 7.14
C GLU A 183 -17.34 -8.16 8.03
N THR A 184 -17.54 -8.14 9.34
CA THR A 184 -16.46 -8.12 10.34
C THR A 184 -16.77 -9.00 11.55
N VAL A 185 -15.70 -9.45 12.20
CA VAL A 185 -15.74 -10.18 13.47
C VAL A 185 -15.65 -9.18 14.61
N VAL A 186 -16.67 -9.13 15.48
CA VAL A 186 -16.60 -8.30 16.68
C VAL A 186 -15.73 -9.01 17.71
N ASN A 187 -14.77 -8.27 18.28
CA ASN A 187 -13.89 -8.79 19.32
C ASN A 187 -14.12 -8.09 20.66
N LYS A 188 -13.98 -8.85 21.75
CA LYS A 188 -13.78 -8.31 23.09
C LYS A 188 -12.27 -8.07 23.35
N PRO A 189 -11.90 -7.06 24.14
CA PRO A 189 -10.53 -6.88 24.61
C PRO A 189 -10.14 -7.97 25.62
N VAL A 190 -8.87 -8.37 25.62
CA VAL A 190 -8.24 -9.18 26.67
C VAL A 190 -7.26 -8.30 27.42
N TYR A 191 -7.45 -8.16 28.73
CA TYR A 191 -6.65 -7.27 29.60
C TYR A 191 -5.62 -8.00 30.44
N ASN A 192 -4.54 -7.30 30.78
CA ASN A 192 -3.63 -7.70 31.87
C ASN A 192 -4.07 -7.10 33.22
N GLU A 193 -3.33 -7.42 34.29
CA GLU A 193 -3.59 -6.94 35.66
C GLU A 193 -3.54 -5.40 35.83
N LYS A 194 -2.98 -4.67 34.87
CA LYS A 194 -2.94 -3.19 34.85
C LYS A 194 -4.09 -2.57 34.06
N GLY A 195 -4.94 -3.39 33.42
CA GLY A 195 -5.99 -2.93 32.51
C GLY A 195 -5.49 -2.58 31.11
N GLU A 196 -4.25 -2.92 30.74
CA GLU A 196 -3.73 -2.75 29.39
C GLU A 196 -4.20 -3.90 28.49
N ILE A 197 -4.51 -3.63 27.22
CA ILE A 197 -4.88 -4.65 26.24
C ILE A 197 -3.65 -5.49 25.89
N THR A 198 -3.79 -6.82 26.00
CA THR A 198 -2.79 -7.81 25.57
C THR A 198 -3.26 -8.68 24.41
N GLY A 199 -4.53 -8.59 24.03
CA GLY A 199 -5.09 -9.33 22.92
C GLY A 199 -6.55 -8.97 22.64
N LYS A 200 -7.12 -9.62 21.62
CA LYS A 200 -8.51 -9.50 21.22
C LYS A 200 -9.05 -10.92 20.99
N GLU A 201 -10.28 -11.18 21.37
CA GLU A 201 -10.95 -12.48 21.16
C GLU A 201 -12.32 -12.27 20.50
N PRO A 202 -12.71 -13.08 19.49
CA PRO A 202 -14.04 -13.01 18.91
C PRO A 202 -15.15 -13.18 19.95
N VAL A 203 -16.23 -12.41 19.80
CA VAL A 203 -17.41 -12.48 20.66
C VAL A 203 -18.68 -12.38 19.82
N GLU A 204 -19.65 -13.24 20.12
CA GLU A 204 -21.00 -13.14 19.58
C GLU A 204 -21.77 -12.07 20.37
N VAL A 205 -22.29 -11.08 19.65
CA VAL A 205 -22.99 -9.92 20.22
C VAL A 205 -24.47 -10.00 19.86
N ASN A 206 -25.37 -9.70 20.79
CA ASN A 206 -26.81 -9.62 20.51
C ASN A 206 -27.05 -8.69 19.30
N PRO A 207 -27.71 -9.16 18.22
CA PRO A 207 -27.99 -8.35 17.04
C PRO A 207 -28.67 -7.02 17.33
N GLU A 208 -29.50 -6.95 18.38
CA GLU A 208 -30.15 -5.70 18.80
C GLU A 208 -29.14 -4.58 19.07
N TYR A 209 -27.92 -4.88 19.54
CA TYR A 209 -26.94 -3.83 19.88
C TYR A 209 -26.25 -3.17 18.68
N TYR A 210 -26.30 -3.77 17.50
CA TYR A 210 -25.79 -3.16 16.25
C TYR A 210 -26.89 -2.97 15.19
N THR A 211 -28.16 -3.23 15.55
CA THR A 211 -29.34 -2.97 14.71
C THR A 211 -30.35 -2.02 15.37
N LYS A 212 -30.08 -1.55 16.61
CA LYS A 212 -31.00 -0.77 17.47
C LYS A 212 -31.58 0.49 16.82
N SER A 213 -30.89 1.05 15.84
CA SER A 213 -31.36 2.17 15.05
C SER A 213 -30.79 2.09 13.63
N GLN A 214 -31.55 1.52 12.69
CA GLN A 214 -31.36 1.74 11.26
C GLN A 214 -31.87 3.14 10.86
N ILE A 215 -31.37 4.18 11.54
CA ILE A 215 -31.31 5.52 10.96
C ILE A 215 -30.15 5.51 9.96
N SER A 216 -30.39 6.12 8.81
CA SER A 216 -29.50 6.21 7.63
C SER A 216 -28.01 6.15 7.97
N GLY A 217 -27.28 5.27 7.28
CA GLY A 217 -25.87 4.98 7.55
C GLY A 217 -25.01 6.24 7.64
N MET A 218 -24.00 6.20 8.52
CA MET A 218 -23.24 7.37 8.95
C MET A 218 -22.78 8.19 7.73
N ALA A 219 -23.37 9.36 7.56
CA ALA A 219 -23.19 10.14 6.35
C ALA A 219 -21.71 10.51 6.22
N ASN A 220 -21.11 10.17 5.06
CA ASN A 220 -19.67 10.36 4.83
C ASN A 220 -19.30 11.82 5.16
N PRO A 221 -18.34 12.11 6.07
CA PRO A 221 -18.05 13.48 6.49
C PRO A 221 -17.71 14.41 5.33
N SER A 222 -17.02 13.92 4.30
CA SER A 222 -16.77 14.70 3.08
C SER A 222 -18.05 14.96 2.26
N ALA A 223 -19.02 14.03 2.26
CA ALA A 223 -20.33 14.21 1.62
C ALA A 223 -21.22 15.20 2.38
N VAL A 224 -21.34 15.03 3.71
CA VAL A 224 -22.09 15.95 4.59
C VAL A 224 -21.55 17.37 4.43
N TRP A 225 -20.23 17.52 4.52
CA TRP A 225 -19.61 18.84 4.38
C TRP A 225 -19.81 19.44 2.98
N CYS A 226 -19.78 18.63 1.91
CA CYS A 226 -20.14 19.09 0.57
C CYS A 226 -21.59 19.57 0.51
N GLU A 227 -22.54 18.81 1.05
CA GLU A 227 -23.96 19.20 1.12
C GLU A 227 -24.15 20.49 1.94
N GLU A 228 -23.44 20.65 3.06
CA GLU A 228 -23.43 21.87 3.88
C GLU A 228 -22.87 23.09 3.13
N GLN A 229 -21.85 22.92 2.28
CA GLN A 229 -21.33 23.98 1.40
C GLN A 229 -22.21 24.22 0.16
N GLY A 230 -23.24 23.40 -0.07
CA GLY A 230 -24.08 23.44 -1.26
C GLY A 230 -23.42 22.89 -2.53
N TYR A 231 -22.40 22.05 -2.38
CA TYR A 231 -21.77 21.30 -3.47
C TYR A 231 -22.54 20.00 -3.74
N GLU A 232 -22.60 19.56 -5.00
CA GLU A 232 -23.12 18.23 -5.31
C GLU A 232 -22.09 17.16 -4.95
N TYR A 233 -22.52 16.07 -4.33
CA TYR A 233 -21.67 14.93 -3.98
C TYR A 233 -22.13 13.68 -4.75
N LYS A 234 -21.18 12.98 -5.38
CA LYS A 234 -21.43 11.72 -6.09
C LYS A 234 -20.36 10.67 -5.76
N ILE A 235 -20.74 9.40 -5.79
CA ILE A 235 -19.81 8.27 -5.65
C ILE A 235 -19.46 7.75 -7.04
N VAL A 236 -18.17 7.63 -7.34
CA VAL A 236 -17.66 7.06 -8.60
C VAL A 236 -16.67 5.93 -8.29
N LYS A 237 -16.66 4.88 -9.12
CA LYS A 237 -15.77 3.73 -8.93
C LYS A 237 -14.55 3.79 -9.85
N ASP A 238 -13.43 3.25 -9.41
CA ASP A 238 -12.30 2.95 -10.30
C ASP A 238 -12.50 1.61 -11.04
N THR A 239 -11.56 1.31 -11.95
CA THR A 239 -11.53 0.04 -12.71
C THR A 239 -11.37 -1.24 -11.87
N LYS A 240 -11.04 -1.13 -10.58
CA LYS A 240 -10.95 -2.25 -9.61
C LYS A 240 -12.19 -2.34 -8.72
N GLY A 241 -13.11 -1.37 -8.79
CA GLY A 241 -14.35 -1.29 -8.03
C GLY A 241 -14.30 -0.45 -6.76
N SER A 242 -13.15 0.16 -6.45
CA SER A 242 -12.97 1.03 -5.27
C SER A 242 -13.80 2.30 -5.42
N GLU A 243 -14.48 2.73 -4.35
CA GLU A 243 -15.37 3.89 -4.37
C GLU A 243 -14.67 5.19 -3.94
N TYR A 244 -14.89 6.26 -4.70
CA TYR A 244 -14.39 7.61 -4.46
C TYR A 244 -15.57 8.56 -4.29
N GLY A 245 -15.51 9.40 -3.26
CA GLY A 245 -16.39 10.56 -3.13
C GLY A 245 -15.89 11.72 -3.98
N ILE A 246 -16.73 12.21 -4.88
CA ILE A 246 -16.43 13.35 -5.77
C ILE A 246 -17.33 14.51 -5.38
N ALA A 247 -16.72 15.65 -5.09
CA ALA A 247 -17.39 16.92 -4.89
C ALA A 247 -17.45 17.67 -6.23
N VAL A 248 -18.63 18.19 -6.58
CA VAL A 248 -18.87 19.01 -7.76
C VAL A 248 -19.13 20.44 -7.28
N LEU A 249 -18.17 21.33 -7.54
CA LEU A 249 -18.22 22.73 -7.13
C LEU A 249 -19.24 23.53 -7.97
N PRO A 250 -19.67 24.73 -7.53
CA PRO A 250 -20.67 25.54 -8.24
C PRO A 250 -20.27 26.00 -9.65
N ASP A 251 -18.98 25.96 -10.00
CA ASP A 251 -18.48 26.23 -11.36
C ASP A 251 -18.38 24.97 -12.25
N GLY A 252 -18.82 23.81 -11.73
CA GLY A 252 -18.76 22.50 -12.38
C GLY A 252 -17.43 21.77 -12.21
N THR A 253 -16.47 22.31 -11.46
CA THR A 253 -15.20 21.63 -11.19
C THR A 253 -15.43 20.40 -10.32
N GLU A 254 -14.95 19.24 -10.75
CA GLU A 254 -15.00 17.99 -9.99
C GLU A 254 -13.68 17.75 -9.25
N VAL A 255 -13.74 17.44 -7.96
CA VAL A 255 -12.57 17.17 -7.10
C VAL A 255 -12.80 15.99 -6.18
N ILE A 256 -11.73 15.36 -5.70
CA ILE A 256 -11.81 14.33 -4.67
C ILE A 256 -12.31 14.99 -3.37
N ALA A 257 -13.48 14.56 -2.90
CA ALA A 257 -14.21 15.22 -1.81
C ALA A 257 -13.41 15.22 -0.49
N TRP A 258 -12.60 14.18 -0.25
CA TRP A 258 -11.72 14.12 0.91
C TRP A 258 -10.58 15.15 0.86
N ASP A 259 -9.90 15.30 -0.28
CA ASP A 259 -8.83 16.29 -0.40
C ASP A 259 -9.37 17.71 -0.20
N LEU A 260 -10.54 18.00 -0.77
CA LEU A 260 -11.25 19.27 -0.62
C LEU A 260 -11.62 19.53 0.86
N TYR A 261 -12.22 18.54 1.52
CA TYR A 261 -12.60 18.59 2.93
C TYR A 261 -11.37 18.84 3.84
N TYR A 262 -10.29 18.09 3.64
CA TYR A 262 -9.05 18.27 4.42
C TYR A 262 -8.43 19.64 4.19
N LYS A 263 -8.45 20.14 2.95
CA LYS A 263 -7.96 21.49 2.62
C LYS A 263 -8.76 22.59 3.31
N ALA A 264 -10.09 22.48 3.30
CA ALA A 264 -10.98 23.43 3.97
C ALA A 264 -10.80 23.42 5.51
N ASN A 265 -10.48 22.25 6.08
CA ASN A 265 -10.17 22.09 7.51
C ASN A 265 -8.70 22.41 7.86
N GLY A 266 -7.97 23.09 6.97
CA GLY A 266 -6.64 23.64 7.25
C GLY A 266 -5.48 22.65 7.17
N GLN A 267 -5.68 21.44 6.64
CA GLN A 267 -4.58 20.51 6.41
C GLN A 267 -3.78 20.89 5.15
N GLU A 268 -2.45 20.72 5.22
CA GLU A 268 -1.57 20.83 4.06
C GLU A 268 -1.72 19.61 3.15
N THR A 269 -2.77 19.64 2.32
CA THR A 269 -2.98 18.70 1.21
C THR A 269 -3.02 19.43 -0.12
N VAL A 270 -2.73 18.68 -1.19
CA VAL A 270 -3.08 19.00 -2.57
C VAL A 270 -4.54 18.59 -2.78
N VAL A 271 -5.33 19.41 -3.48
CA VAL A 271 -6.67 19.01 -3.94
C VAL A 271 -6.54 18.46 -5.34
N ASN A 272 -7.00 17.22 -5.55
CA ASN A 272 -6.94 16.56 -6.85
C ASN A 272 -8.31 16.51 -7.51
N LYS A 273 -8.31 16.48 -8.85
CA LYS A 273 -9.46 16.14 -9.69
C LYS A 273 -9.36 14.69 -10.18
N PRO A 274 -10.50 13.99 -10.37
CA PRO A 274 -10.52 12.65 -10.93
C PRO A 274 -10.18 12.66 -12.43
N VAL A 275 -9.44 11.65 -12.87
CA VAL A 275 -9.22 11.33 -14.29
C VAL A 275 -10.09 10.13 -14.64
N TYR A 276 -10.96 10.28 -15.65
CA TYR A 276 -11.93 9.25 -16.05
C TYR A 276 -11.54 8.54 -17.35
N ASN A 277 -11.96 7.29 -17.50
CA ASN A 277 -12.03 6.61 -18.79
C ASN A 277 -13.36 6.85 -19.54
N GLU A 278 -13.49 6.30 -20.75
CA GLU A 278 -14.70 6.42 -21.58
C GLU A 278 -15.99 5.85 -20.95
N LYS A 279 -15.88 5.05 -19.88
CA LYS A 279 -17.02 4.50 -19.13
C LYS A 279 -17.40 5.33 -17.91
N GLY A 280 -16.65 6.39 -17.59
CA GLY A 280 -16.82 7.17 -16.37
C GLY A 280 -16.21 6.52 -15.12
N GLU A 281 -15.35 5.50 -15.28
CA GLU A 281 -14.59 4.90 -14.17
C GLU A 281 -13.32 5.73 -13.93
N ILE A 282 -12.90 5.87 -12.67
CA ILE A 282 -11.64 6.55 -12.32
C ILE A 282 -10.44 5.69 -12.73
N THR A 283 -9.47 6.31 -13.39
CA THR A 283 -8.18 5.70 -13.77
C THR A 283 -6.98 6.35 -13.11
N GLY A 284 -7.19 7.49 -12.44
CA GLY A 284 -6.17 8.20 -11.67
C GLY A 284 -6.71 9.53 -11.14
N THR A 285 -5.83 10.31 -10.53
CA THR A 285 -6.13 11.66 -10.02
C THR A 285 -4.98 12.59 -10.38
N GLU A 286 -5.27 13.87 -10.60
CA GLU A 286 -4.25 14.88 -10.90
C GLU A 286 -4.52 16.19 -10.12
N PRO A 287 -3.49 16.96 -9.74
CA PRO A 287 -3.66 18.20 -8.98
C PRO A 287 -4.57 19.23 -9.68
N VAL A 288 -5.35 19.96 -8.89
CA VAL A 288 -6.04 21.16 -9.36
C VAL A 288 -5.04 22.33 -9.39
N GLU A 289 -4.64 22.76 -10.59
CA GLU A 289 -3.64 23.82 -10.80
C GLU A 289 -4.11 25.22 -10.35
N LYS A 290 -5.42 25.40 -10.16
CA LYS A 290 -6.05 26.67 -9.78
C LYS A 290 -6.33 26.69 -8.27
N GLU A 291 -6.00 27.79 -7.62
CA GLU A 291 -6.40 28.02 -6.23
C GLU A 291 -7.93 28.01 -6.12
N LEU A 292 -8.45 27.07 -5.31
CA LEU A 292 -9.88 26.93 -5.05
C LEU A 292 -10.29 27.98 -4.00
N ALA A 293 -11.37 28.71 -4.30
CA ALA A 293 -12.01 29.57 -3.30
C ALA A 293 -12.90 28.70 -2.42
N LEU A 294 -12.37 28.35 -1.25
CA LEU A 294 -13.05 27.62 -0.17
C LEU A 294 -13.59 28.61 0.88
#